data_AF-A0A8T4LJW4-F1
#
_entry.id   AF-A0A8T4LJW4-F1
#
_cell.length_a   1.000
_cell.length_b   1.000
_cell.length_c   1.000
_cell.angle_alpha   90.00
_cell.angle_beta   90.00
_cell.angle_gamma   90.00
#
_symmetry.space_group_name_H-M   'P 1'
#
loop_
_entity.id
_entity.type
_entity.pdbx_description
1 polymer ?
#
loop_
_entity_poly.entity_id
_entity_poly.type
_entity_poly.pdbx_seq_one_letter_code
_entity_poly.pdbx_strand_id
1 'polypeptide(L)' 'MIPDTELKKLNDLIIHAENPLYLFDDDQDGLCAFLIFWRATKKGKGIAIKGSPNKNTIMKN' A
#
# COMPACT_ATOMS: atom_id res chain seq x y z
N MET A 1 -5.35 -10.79 12.97
CA MET A 1 -6.57 -10.09 12.52
C MET A 1 -6.41 -8.63 12.90
N ILE A 2 -6.64 -7.69 11.98
CA ILE A 2 -6.39 -6.26 12.25
C ILE A 2 -7.41 -5.76 13.28
N PRO A 3 -7.01 -5.02 14.33
CA PRO A 3 -7.93 -4.44 15.30
C PRO A 3 -8.91 -3.44 14.67
N ASP A 4 -10.15 -3.40 15.16
CA ASP A 4 -11.19 -2.47 14.66
C ASP A 4 -10.78 -0.99 14.76
N THR A 5 -9.97 -0.66 15.76
CA THR A 5 -9.44 0.70 15.96
C THR A 5 -8.48 1.11 14.85
N GLU A 6 -7.67 0.18 14.35
CA GLU A 6 -6.77 0.41 13.23
C GLU A 6 -7.54 0.45 11.91
N LEU A 7 -8.54 -0.41 11.73
CA LEU A 7 -9.43 -0.38 10.57
C LEU A 7 -10.17 0.95 10.44
N LYS A 8 -10.64 1.52 11.56
CA LYS A 8 -11.30 2.83 11.57
C LYS A 8 -10.34 3.95 11.17
N LYS A 9 -9.15 3.98 11.77
CA LYS A 9 -8.09 4.96 11.43
C LYS A 9 -7.70 4.88 9.95
N LEU A 10 -7.54 3.66 9.43
CA LEU A 10 -7.21 3.44 8.02
C LEU A 10 -8.31 3.98 7.09
N ASN A 11 -9.59 3.69 7.39
CA ASN A 11 -10.70 4.23 6.63
C ASN A 11 -10.74 5.76 6.66
N ASP A 12 -10.58 6.38 7.83
CA ASP A 12 -10.59 7.83 7.97
C ASP A 12 -9.47 8.48 7.13
N LEU A 13 -8.26 7.90 7.17
CA LEU A 13 -7.12 8.36 6.34
C LEU A 13 -7.41 8.25 4.84
N ILE A 14 -7.98 7.12 4.40
CA ILE A 14 -8.27 6.88 2.99
C ILE A 14 -9.36 7.83 2.49
N ILE A 15 -10.45 8.00 3.23
CA ILE A 15 -11.61 8.80 2.83
C ILE A 15 -11.26 10.30 2.77
N HIS A 16 -10.51 10.78 3.76
CA HIS A 16 -10.19 12.21 3.88
C HIS A 16 -8.92 12.64 3.13
N ALA A 17 -8.13 11.69 2.60
CA ALA A 17 -7.00 12.04 1.75
C ALA A 17 -7.47 12.69 0.43
N GLU A 18 -6.89 13.84 0.10
CA GLU A 18 -7.16 14.56 -1.14
C GLU A 18 -6.44 13.92 -2.33
N ASN A 19 -5.17 13.52 -2.15
CA ASN A 19 -4.34 12.90 -3.17
C ASN A 19 -3.49 11.77 -2.57
N PRO A 20 -4.10 10.62 -2.20
CA PRO A 20 -3.38 9.52 -1.58
C PRO A 20 -2.35 8.89 -2.52
N LEU A 21 -1.19 8.54 -1.97
CA LEU A 21 -0.18 7.76 -2.67
C LEU A 21 -0.22 6.33 -2.16
N TYR A 22 -0.59 5.39 -3.01
CA TYR A 22 -0.64 3.96 -2.67
C TYR A 22 0.68 3.31 -3.07
N LEU A 23 1.42 2.80 -2.10
CA LEU A 23 2.58 1.96 -2.32
C LEU A 23 2.14 0.50 -2.12
N PHE A 24 2.34 -0.34 -3.12
CA PHE A 24 1.91 -1.73 -3.08
C PHE A 24 2.96 -2.63 -3.76
N ASP A 25 2.93 -3.92 -3.46
CA ASP A 25 3.88 -4.88 -4.03
C ASP A 25 3.64 -5.08 -5.55
N ASP A 26 4.70 -5.34 -6.31
CA ASP A 26 4.67 -5.62 -7.76
C ASP A 26 4.15 -7.04 -8.07
N ASP A 27 3.04 -7.44 -7.44
CA ASP A 27 2.35 -8.71 -7.64
C ASP A 27 0.83 -8.55 -7.78
N GLN A 28 0.13 -9.67 -8.00
CA GLN A 28 -1.32 -9.68 -8.21
C GLN A 28 -2.10 -9.25 -6.96
N ASP A 29 -1.63 -9.62 -5.78
CA ASP A 29 -2.31 -9.33 -4.51
C ASP A 29 -2.15 -7.85 -4.13
N GLY A 30 -0.96 -7.30 -4.32
CA GLY A 30 -0.65 -5.87 -4.17
C GLY A 30 -1.47 -5.01 -5.13
N LEU A 31 -1.57 -5.42 -6.41
CA LEU A 31 -2.43 -4.74 -7.38
C LEU A 31 -3.91 -4.79 -6.97
N CYS A 32 -4.39 -5.95 -6.52
CA CYS A 32 -5.77 -6.09 -6.05
C CYS A 32 -6.06 -5.19 -4.84
N ALA A 33 -5.16 -5.14 -3.85
CA ALA A 33 -5.28 -4.26 -2.69
C ALA A 33 -5.37 -2.78 -3.10
N PHE A 34 -4.47 -2.33 -3.98
CA PHE A 34 -4.52 -0.98 -4.53
C PHE A 34 -5.87 -0.67 -5.20
N LEU A 35 -6.35 -1.56 -6.08
CA LEU A 35 -7.60 -1.35 -6.80
C LEU A 35 -8.81 -1.26 -5.87
N ILE A 36 -8.84 -2.04 -4.79
CA ILE A 36 -9.90 -1.98 -3.78
C ILE A 36 -9.94 -0.60 -3.12
N PHE A 37 -8.80 -0.12 -2.62
CA PHE A 37 -8.73 1.18 -1.95
C PHE A 37 -8.98 2.34 -2.91
N TRP A 38 -8.40 2.30 -4.10
CA TRP A 38 -8.61 3.33 -5.12
C TRP A 38 -10.07 3.36 -5.60
N ARG A 39 -10.76 2.22 -5.68
CA ARG A 39 -12.17 2.19 -6.08
C ARG A 39 -13.09 2.88 -5.06
N ALA A 40 -12.75 2.83 -3.77
CA ALA A 40 -13.53 3.45 -2.71
C ALA A 40 -13.52 4.98 -2.77
N THR A 41 -12.40 5.58 -3.18
CA THR A 41 -12.22 7.05 -3.17
C THR A 41 -12.17 7.67 -4.55
N LYS A 42 -11.75 6.90 -5.57
CA LYS A 42 -11.42 7.36 -6.92
C LYS A 42 -10.40 8.50 -6.95
N LYS A 43 -9.49 8.54 -5.97
CA LYS A 43 -8.46 9.57 -5.80
C LYS A 43 -7.07 8.96 -5.76
N GLY A 44 -6.07 9.79 -6.04
CA GLY A 44 -4.67 9.42 -5.84
C GLY A 44 -4.06 8.56 -6.94
N LYS A 45 -2.84 8.08 -6.68
CA LYS A 45 -2.05 7.28 -7.62
C LYS A 45 -1.44 6.08 -6.91
N GLY A 46 -1.31 4.99 -7.65
CA GLY A 46 -0.61 3.78 -7.20
C GLY A 46 0.80 3.69 -7.78
N ILE A 47 1.76 3.30 -6.95
CA ILE A 47 3.13 2.96 -7.34
C ILE A 47 3.42 1.53 -6.86
N ALA A 48 3.64 0.63 -7.82
CA ALA A 48 4.16 -0.70 -7.52
C ALA A 48 5.62 -0.59 -7.09
N ILE A 49 5.94 -1.11 -5.91
CA ILE A 49 7.29 -1.15 -5.37
C ILE A 49 7.90 -2.50 -5.71
N LYS A 50 8.98 -2.45 -6.49
CA LYS A 50 9.77 -3.62 -6.85
C LYS A 50 10.93 -3.75 -5.89
N GLY A 51 10.84 -4.69 -4.94
CA GLY A 51 11.93 -4.90 -3.99
C GLY A 51 11.78 -6.13 -3.13
N SER A 52 12.55 -7.18 -3.45
CA SER A 52 13.01 -8.13 -2.44
C SER A 52 14.33 -7.59 -1.85
N PRO A 53 14.57 -7.68 -0.53
CA PRO A 53 15.88 -7.36 0.01
C PRO A 53 16.93 -8.30 -0.60
N ASN A 54 17.90 -7.72 -1.33
CA ASN A 54 19.02 -8.49 -1.88
C ASN A 54 19.96 -8.84 -0.71
N LYS A 55 19.88 -10.10 -0.23
CA LYS A 55 20.66 -10.62 0.91
C LYS A 55 22.19 -10.50 0.71
N ASN A 56 22.67 -10.26 -0.52
CA ASN A 56 24.09 -10.18 -0.84
C ASN A 56 24.76 -8.81 -0.58
N THR A 57 24.02 -7.78 -0.18
CA THR A 57 24.62 -6.46 0.09
C THR A 57 25.26 -6.38 1.49
N ILE A 58 25.02 -7.35 2.38
CA ILE A 58 25.48 -7.33 3.79
C ILE A 58 26.71 -8.22 4.05
N MET A 59 27.28 -8.86 3.03
CA MET A 59 28.53 -9.63 3.12
C MET A 59 29.64 -8.99 2.27
N LYS A 60 29.89 -7.70 2.49
CA LYS A 60 31.16 -7.06 2.15
C LYS A 60 31.63 -6.25 3.35
N ASN A 61 32.37 -6.93 4.23
CA ASN A 61 33.63 -6.48 4.85
C ASN A 61 34.05 -7.51 5.91
#